data_AF-A0A6N7ZWJ4-F1
#
_entry.id   AF-A0A6N7ZWJ4-F1
#
_cell.length_a   1.000
_cell.length_b   1.000
_cell.length_c   1.000
_cell.angle_alpha   90.00
_cell.angle_beta   90.00
_cell.angle_gamma   90.00
#
_symmetry.space_group_name_H-M   'P 1'
#
loop_
_entity.id
_entity.type
_entity.pdbx_description
1 polymer ?
#
loop_
_entity_poly.entity_id
_entity_poly.type
_entity_poly.pdbx_seq_one_letter_code
_entity_poly.pdbx_strand_id
1 'polypeptide(L)'
;MIEGYEGKVRSWLGDGFSIKSVDGAVLVASQPLGFSALAETGTSEEVAQAGAAALRAAGIDAPVSGFVVRDAGGVDMMFAALARTAASKMPLSPETIAKAMSAGEKRDNMRPGRKAVPQTTLTMIEACVTGAVGTEGAMLSGLRIPPHDLVSPTFFLPAILISAGNSWAMPVAASGGRGGFLTRLKKDPEAILGYRVTDIEAAAPLLLFVPIANALRNSFYHGECVLDPMVETFAWFLGANGLDEEEIDELDVRVSTS
;
A
#
# COMPACT_ATOMS: atom_id res chain seq x y z
N MET A 1 3.41 -0.08 -2.19
CA MET A 1 3.96 -0.34 -3.56
C MET A 1 4.85 0.78 -4.13
N ILE A 2 5.09 1.90 -3.44
CA ILE A 2 5.90 3.02 -3.99
C ILE A 2 7.35 3.02 -3.46
N GLU A 3 7.59 2.50 -2.25
CA GLU A 3 8.93 2.50 -1.63
C GLU A 3 9.99 1.69 -2.40
N GLY A 4 9.60 0.58 -3.06
CA GLY A 4 10.50 -0.13 -3.98
C GLY A 4 10.64 0.53 -5.36
N TYR A 5 9.64 1.31 -5.78
CA TYR A 5 9.65 1.99 -7.08
C TYR A 5 10.54 3.23 -7.05
N GLU A 6 10.63 3.94 -5.93
CA GLU A 6 11.60 5.03 -5.76
C GLU A 6 13.04 4.55 -5.96
N GLY A 7 13.40 3.40 -5.39
CA GLY A 7 14.73 2.80 -5.58
C GLY A 7 15.02 2.42 -7.04
N LYS A 8 14.04 1.81 -7.72
CA LYS A 8 14.15 1.51 -9.16
C LYS A 8 14.32 2.78 -10.00
N VAL A 9 13.48 3.79 -9.78
CA VAL A 9 13.54 5.08 -10.48
C VAL A 9 14.89 5.76 -10.23
N ARG A 10 15.42 5.71 -9.01
CA ARG A 10 16.76 6.22 -8.68
C ARG A 10 17.86 5.48 -9.44
N SER A 11 17.77 4.16 -9.55
CA SER A 11 18.73 3.35 -10.33
C SER A 11 18.69 3.67 -11.83
N TRP A 12 17.54 4.08 -12.36
CA TRP A 12 17.38 4.43 -13.78
C TRP A 12 17.82 5.86 -14.11
N LEU A 13 17.54 6.81 -13.23
CA LEU A 13 17.80 8.23 -13.48
C LEU A 13 19.25 8.64 -13.17
N GLY A 14 19.91 7.94 -12.24
CA GLY A 14 21.27 8.27 -11.81
C GLY A 14 21.37 9.59 -11.04
N ASP A 15 22.59 10.12 -10.93
CA ASP A 15 22.88 11.34 -10.18
C ASP A 15 22.33 12.60 -10.85
N GLY A 16 21.93 13.60 -10.06
CA GLY A 16 21.40 14.88 -10.54
C GLY A 16 19.87 15.01 -10.52
N PHE A 17 19.17 13.98 -10.08
CA PHE A 17 17.72 13.98 -9.85
C PHE A 17 17.40 13.95 -8.35
N SER A 18 16.44 14.76 -7.96
CA SER A 18 15.81 14.69 -6.64
C SER A 18 14.52 13.88 -6.80
N ILE A 19 14.43 12.76 -6.09
CA ILE A 19 13.36 11.77 -6.26
C ILE A 19 12.67 11.57 -4.91
N LYS A 20 11.33 11.52 -4.90
CA LYS A 20 10.54 11.31 -3.69
C LYS A 20 9.19 10.67 -4.00
N SER A 21 8.82 9.68 -3.21
CA SER A 21 7.48 9.08 -3.23
C SER A 21 6.38 10.09 -2.82
N VAL A 22 5.29 10.17 -3.60
CA VAL A 22 4.10 11.01 -3.33
C VAL A 22 2.81 10.30 -3.78
N ASP A 23 1.90 10.00 -2.84
CA ASP A 23 0.50 9.56 -3.08
C ASP A 23 0.25 8.77 -4.39
N GLY A 24 0.83 7.57 -4.52
CA GLY A 24 0.65 6.69 -5.69
C GLY A 24 1.66 6.87 -6.82
N ALA A 25 2.56 7.85 -6.72
CA ALA A 25 3.56 8.21 -7.70
C ALA A 25 4.92 8.53 -7.04
N VAL A 26 5.92 8.80 -7.86
CA VAL A 26 7.26 9.28 -7.50
C VAL A 26 7.46 10.62 -8.18
N LEU A 27 7.58 11.68 -7.39
CA LEU A 27 7.95 13.00 -7.85
C LEU A 27 9.44 13.02 -8.15
N VAL A 28 9.78 13.47 -9.35
CA VAL A 28 11.14 13.66 -9.84
C VAL A 28 11.32 15.14 -10.12
N ALA A 29 12.37 15.73 -9.57
CA ALA A 29 12.77 17.10 -9.78
C ALA A 29 14.20 17.16 -10.31
N SER A 30 14.42 18.03 -11.28
CA SER A 30 15.73 18.29 -11.86
C SER A 30 15.84 19.76 -12.19
N GLN A 31 16.94 20.40 -11.81
CA GLN A 31 17.19 21.82 -12.10
C GLN A 31 17.00 22.17 -13.58
N PRO A 32 17.63 21.44 -14.53
CA PRO A 32 17.46 21.73 -15.95
C PRO A 32 16.11 21.30 -16.50
N LEU A 33 15.45 20.27 -15.95
CA LEU A 33 14.31 19.61 -16.60
C LEU A 33 12.94 19.92 -15.98
N GLY A 34 12.88 20.50 -14.79
CA GLY A 34 11.63 20.80 -14.11
C GLY A 34 11.13 19.66 -13.21
N PHE A 35 9.81 19.57 -13.06
CA PHE A 35 9.13 18.56 -12.25
C PHE A 35 8.40 17.53 -13.11
N SER A 36 8.45 16.26 -12.69
CA SER A 36 7.66 15.17 -13.26
C SER A 36 7.18 14.23 -12.17
N ALA A 37 6.12 13.49 -12.44
CA ALA A 37 5.62 12.43 -11.60
C ALA A 37 5.63 11.12 -12.38
N LEU A 38 6.04 10.05 -11.72
CA LEU A 38 6.18 8.70 -12.29
C LEU A 38 5.35 7.71 -11.50
N ALA A 39 4.73 6.73 -12.16
CA ALA A 39 4.12 5.60 -11.47
C ALA A 39 4.24 4.31 -12.31
N GLU A 40 4.19 3.14 -11.67
CA GLU A 40 4.14 1.86 -12.40
C GLU A 40 2.77 1.61 -13.05
N THR A 41 1.70 2.20 -12.49
CA THR A 41 0.30 1.97 -12.87
C THR A 41 -0.53 3.27 -12.81
N GLY A 42 -1.71 3.26 -13.42
CA GLY A 42 -2.60 4.43 -13.52
C GLY A 42 -2.58 5.07 -14.91
N THR A 43 -3.16 6.26 -15.02
CA THR A 43 -3.08 7.09 -16.24
C THR A 43 -2.07 8.23 -16.05
N SER A 44 -1.42 8.66 -17.14
CA SER A 44 -0.50 9.81 -17.11
C SER A 44 -1.13 11.06 -16.51
N GLU A 45 -2.44 11.25 -16.69
CA GLU A 45 -3.17 12.39 -16.12
C GLU A 45 -3.32 12.28 -14.59
N GLU A 46 -3.72 11.11 -14.07
CA GLU A 46 -3.80 10.87 -12.63
C GLU A 46 -2.44 11.04 -11.95
N VAL A 47 -1.38 10.53 -12.59
CA VAL A 47 0.00 10.68 -12.11
C VAL A 47 0.43 12.15 -12.10
N ALA A 48 0.09 12.91 -13.15
CA ALA A 48 0.36 14.34 -13.22
C ALA A 48 -0.39 15.11 -12.13
N GLN A 49 -1.67 14.77 -11.91
CA GLN A 49 -2.50 15.39 -10.88
C GLN A 49 -1.96 15.11 -9.47
N ALA A 50 -1.49 13.89 -9.18
CA ALA A 50 -0.87 13.54 -7.91
C ALA A 50 0.40 14.37 -7.65
N GLY A 51 1.30 14.45 -8.63
CA GLY A 51 2.50 15.28 -8.53
C GLY A 51 2.21 16.78 -8.42
N ALA A 52 1.26 17.29 -9.19
CA ALA A 52 0.83 18.69 -9.10
C ALA A 52 0.20 19.02 -7.74
N ALA A 53 -0.58 18.09 -7.17
CA ALA A 53 -1.14 18.24 -5.83
C ALA A 53 -0.03 18.30 -4.76
N ALA A 54 1.03 17.50 -4.89
CA ALA A 54 2.17 17.54 -4.00
C ALA A 54 2.92 18.89 -4.07
N LEU A 55 3.16 19.41 -5.28
CA LEU A 55 3.77 20.73 -5.45
C LEU A 55 2.90 21.87 -4.92
N ARG A 56 1.59 21.84 -5.17
CA ARG A 56 0.67 22.86 -4.63
C ARG A 56 0.64 22.84 -3.10
N ALA A 57 0.71 21.66 -2.48
CA ALA A 57 0.85 21.54 -1.03
C ALA A 57 2.16 22.17 -0.50
N ALA A 58 3.21 22.21 -1.33
CA ALA A 58 4.46 22.93 -1.07
C ALA A 58 4.37 24.45 -1.30
N GLY A 59 3.22 24.96 -1.76
CA GLY A 59 3.08 26.33 -2.25
C GLY A 59 3.89 26.58 -3.52
N ILE A 60 4.06 25.57 -4.36
CA ILE A 60 4.74 25.63 -5.65
C ILE A 60 3.68 25.41 -6.73
N ASP A 61 3.40 26.44 -7.51
CA ASP A 61 2.55 26.32 -8.70
C ASP A 61 3.44 26.10 -9.92
N ALA A 62 3.74 24.82 -10.20
CA ALA A 62 4.55 24.43 -11.33
C ALA A 62 3.86 23.32 -12.13
N PRO A 63 3.99 23.34 -13.47
CA PRO A 63 3.46 22.29 -14.31
C PRO A 63 4.19 20.98 -14.04
N VAL A 64 3.44 19.91 -13.83
CA VAL A 64 3.95 18.55 -13.62
C VAL A 64 3.48 17.68 -14.78
N SER A 65 4.43 16.98 -15.40
CA SER A 65 4.13 15.95 -16.38
C SER A 65 4.06 14.59 -15.68
N GLY A 66 2.99 13.84 -15.92
CA GLY A 66 2.81 12.50 -15.37
C GLY A 66 3.17 11.45 -16.42
N PHE A 67 3.91 10.42 -15.99
CA PHE A 67 4.28 9.31 -16.84
C PHE A 67 4.08 7.99 -16.11
N VAL A 68 3.59 7.00 -16.85
CA VAL A 68 3.50 5.63 -16.36
C VAL A 68 4.70 4.89 -16.93
N VAL A 69 5.65 4.51 -16.07
CA VAL A 69 6.93 3.95 -16.46
C VAL A 69 7.13 2.60 -15.78
N ARG A 70 7.31 1.54 -16.57
CA ARG A 70 7.41 0.16 -16.08
C ARG A 70 8.83 -0.40 -16.14
N ASP A 71 9.69 0.21 -16.93
CA ASP A 71 11.07 -0.20 -17.16
C ASP A 71 11.96 1.01 -17.51
N ALA A 72 13.26 0.77 -17.65
CA ALA A 72 14.24 1.79 -18.01
C ALA A 72 13.97 2.43 -19.39
N GLY A 73 13.39 1.70 -20.36
CA GLY A 73 13.07 2.23 -21.68
C GLY A 73 11.95 3.29 -21.64
N GLY A 74 11.01 3.16 -20.70
CA GLY A 74 10.00 4.18 -20.43
C GLY A 74 10.58 5.48 -19.83
N VAL A 75 11.72 5.39 -19.11
CA VAL A 75 12.43 6.55 -18.55
C VAL A 75 13.06 7.40 -19.66
N ASP A 76 13.62 6.77 -20.70
CA ASP A 76 14.20 7.49 -21.84
C ASP A 76 13.15 8.31 -22.61
N MET A 77 11.93 7.78 -22.75
CA MET A 77 10.82 8.51 -23.36
C MET A 77 10.35 9.68 -22.50
N MET A 78 10.35 9.52 -21.17
CA MET A 78 10.11 10.62 -20.24
C MET A 78 11.18 11.71 -20.42
N PHE A 79 12.46 11.35 -20.49
CA PHE A 79 13.55 12.30 -20.69
C PHE A 79 13.39 13.11 -21.97
N ALA A 80 13.06 12.46 -23.09
CA ALA A 80 12.82 13.15 -24.34
C ALA A 80 11.63 14.13 -24.23
N ALA A 81 10.58 13.78 -23.49
CA ALA A 81 9.43 14.65 -23.26
C ALA A 81 9.74 15.83 -22.30
N LEU A 82 10.51 15.57 -21.24
CA LEU A 82 10.97 16.57 -20.29
C LEU A 82 11.93 17.57 -20.94
N ALA A 83 12.92 17.09 -21.70
CA ALA A 83 13.87 17.94 -22.42
C ALA A 83 13.17 18.88 -23.41
N ARG A 84 12.14 18.39 -24.13
CA ARG A 84 11.31 19.23 -25.01
C ARG A 84 10.55 20.32 -24.25
N THR A 85 10.11 20.02 -23.04
CA THR A 85 9.35 20.97 -22.20
C THR A 85 10.27 21.97 -21.51
N ALA A 86 11.44 21.52 -21.08
CA ALA A 86 12.49 22.30 -20.42
C ALA A 86 13.11 23.36 -21.34
N ALA A 87 13.24 23.06 -22.63
CA ALA A 87 13.74 24.01 -23.64
C ALA A 87 12.93 25.32 -23.72
N SER A 88 11.73 25.34 -23.13
CA SER A 88 10.82 26.50 -23.12
C SER A 88 10.71 27.21 -21.75
N LYS A 89 11.43 26.76 -20.71
CA LYS A 89 11.24 27.24 -19.33
C LYS A 89 12.57 27.58 -18.65
N MET A 90 12.53 28.52 -17.70
CA MET A 90 13.69 28.84 -16.86
C MET A 90 14.03 27.66 -15.93
N PRO A 91 15.33 27.42 -15.64
CA PRO A 91 15.75 26.36 -14.72
C PRO A 91 15.16 26.55 -13.33
N LEU A 92 14.87 25.44 -12.64
CA LEU A 92 14.42 25.49 -11.24
C LEU A 92 15.58 25.91 -10.33
N SER A 93 15.31 26.81 -9.37
CA SER A 93 16.30 27.13 -8.34
C SER A 93 16.49 25.95 -7.36
N PRO A 94 17.70 25.75 -6.80
CA PRO A 94 17.94 24.73 -5.79
C PRO A 94 16.97 24.82 -4.59
N GLU A 95 16.62 26.04 -4.18
CA GLU A 95 15.66 26.29 -3.09
C GLU A 95 14.26 25.80 -3.42
N THR A 96 13.82 25.96 -4.69
CA THR A 96 12.50 25.49 -5.14
C THR A 96 12.43 23.97 -5.12
N ILE A 97 13.52 23.30 -5.51
CA ILE A 97 13.64 21.84 -5.43
C ILE A 97 13.62 21.40 -3.97
N ALA A 98 14.47 21.97 -3.12
CA ALA A 98 14.49 21.63 -1.68
C ALA A 98 13.13 21.83 -0.99
N LYS A 99 12.41 22.92 -1.33
CA LYS A 99 11.07 23.19 -0.84
C LYS A 99 10.04 22.17 -1.34
N ALA A 100 10.12 21.73 -2.60
CA ALA A 100 9.27 20.68 -3.15
C ALA A 100 9.50 19.33 -2.47
N MET A 101 10.77 18.97 -2.27
CA MET A 101 11.16 17.68 -1.67
C MET A 101 10.80 17.60 -0.18
N SER A 102 10.99 18.70 0.57
CA SER A 102 10.62 18.80 1.99
C SER A 102 9.10 18.91 2.23
N ALA A 103 8.33 19.36 1.24
CA ALA A 103 6.87 19.33 1.33
C ALA A 103 6.29 17.92 1.17
N GLY A 104 6.96 17.04 0.43
CA GLY A 104 6.67 15.60 0.43
C GLY A 104 6.79 15.02 1.85
N GLU A 105 7.87 15.37 2.56
CA GLU A 105 8.03 15.00 3.98
C GLU A 105 6.94 15.60 4.87
N LYS A 106 6.56 16.86 4.67
CA LYS A 106 5.46 17.48 5.44
C LYS A 106 4.10 16.90 5.11
N ARG A 107 3.86 16.30 3.93
CA ARG A 107 2.54 15.70 3.63
C ARG A 107 2.44 14.26 4.12
N ASP A 108 3.54 13.50 4.12
CA ASP A 108 3.61 12.24 4.86
C ASP A 108 3.52 12.48 6.37
N ASN A 109 4.14 13.56 6.88
CA ASN A 109 4.13 13.92 8.31
C ASN A 109 2.93 14.80 8.75
N MET A 110 2.13 15.35 7.83
CA MET A 110 0.87 16.09 8.10
C MET A 110 -0.35 15.34 7.56
N ARG A 111 -0.33 14.01 7.60
CA ARG A 111 -1.61 13.31 7.68
C ARG A 111 -2.15 13.54 9.10
N PRO A 112 -3.35 14.13 9.27
CA PRO A 112 -3.93 14.35 10.58
C PRO A 112 -3.97 12.99 11.29
N GLY A 113 -3.44 12.90 12.51
CA GLY A 113 -3.21 11.67 13.27
C GLY A 113 -4.10 10.52 12.82
N ARG A 114 -3.53 9.62 12.00
CA ARG A 114 -4.30 8.63 11.24
C ARG A 114 -4.92 7.66 12.22
N LYS A 115 -6.25 7.70 12.27
CA LYS A 115 -7.05 7.00 13.27
C LYS A 115 -6.77 5.51 13.19
N ALA A 116 -6.62 4.89 14.36
CA ALA A 116 -6.72 3.44 14.48
C ALA A 116 -7.94 2.92 13.73
N VAL A 117 -7.87 1.67 13.23
CA VAL A 117 -8.99 0.98 12.58
C VAL A 117 -10.28 1.29 13.35
N PRO A 118 -11.31 1.88 12.71
CA PRO A 118 -12.51 2.30 13.42
C PRO A 118 -13.08 1.14 14.23
N GLN A 119 -13.41 1.38 15.51
CA GLN A 119 -13.89 0.32 16.39
C GLN A 119 -15.12 -0.41 15.81
N THR A 120 -15.97 0.32 15.09
CA THR A 120 -17.12 -0.24 14.36
C THR A 120 -16.70 -1.28 13.32
N THR A 121 -15.61 -1.04 12.59
CA THR A 121 -15.07 -1.99 11.62
C THR A 121 -14.56 -3.24 12.32
N LEU A 122 -13.83 -3.08 13.43
CA LEU A 122 -13.36 -4.21 14.24
C LEU A 122 -14.52 -5.03 14.81
N THR A 123 -15.57 -4.40 15.33
CA THR A 123 -16.78 -5.10 15.79
C THR A 123 -17.46 -5.88 14.66
N MET A 124 -17.51 -5.33 13.45
CA MET A 124 -18.09 -6.04 12.31
C MET A 124 -17.22 -7.21 11.85
N ILE A 125 -15.89 -7.05 11.86
CA ILE A 125 -14.96 -8.15 11.60
C ILE A 125 -15.12 -9.23 12.66
N GLU A 126 -15.21 -8.87 13.95
CA GLU A 126 -15.43 -9.81 15.05
C GLU A 126 -16.72 -10.60 14.88
N ALA A 127 -17.82 -9.94 14.53
CA ALA A 127 -19.08 -10.61 14.23
C ALA A 127 -18.95 -11.58 13.04
N CYS A 128 -18.21 -11.18 12.00
CA CYS A 128 -17.92 -12.02 10.84
C CYS A 128 -17.06 -13.24 11.21
N VAL A 129 -15.98 -13.05 11.97
CA VAL A 129 -15.10 -14.11 12.46
C VAL A 129 -15.89 -15.06 13.35
N THR A 130 -16.63 -14.54 14.33
CA THR A 130 -17.48 -15.32 15.23
C THR A 130 -18.52 -16.13 14.45
N GLY A 131 -19.13 -15.55 13.41
CA GLY A 131 -20.05 -16.26 12.54
C GLY A 131 -19.39 -17.33 11.66
N ALA A 132 -18.08 -17.24 11.42
CA ALA A 132 -17.33 -18.21 10.62
C ALA A 132 -16.75 -19.36 11.47
N VAL A 133 -16.19 -19.06 12.65
CA VAL A 133 -15.49 -20.04 13.49
C VAL A 133 -16.30 -20.50 14.70
N GLY A 134 -17.40 -19.82 15.03
CA GLY A 134 -18.19 -20.06 16.23
C GLY A 134 -17.66 -19.31 17.46
N THR A 135 -18.40 -19.41 18.57
CA THR A 135 -18.05 -18.74 19.84
C THR A 135 -16.84 -19.35 20.54
N GLU A 136 -16.62 -20.65 20.32
CA GLU A 136 -15.49 -21.40 20.87
C GLU A 136 -14.14 -21.04 20.22
N GLY A 137 -14.16 -20.23 19.16
CA GLY A 137 -12.94 -19.77 18.48
C GLY A 137 -12.29 -20.82 17.58
N ALA A 138 -10.99 -20.63 17.34
CA ALA A 138 -10.21 -21.45 16.42
C ALA A 138 -8.90 -21.93 17.04
N MET A 139 -8.32 -22.98 16.48
CA MET A 139 -7.08 -23.58 16.95
C MET A 139 -5.88 -22.93 16.27
N LEU A 140 -4.89 -22.52 17.05
CA LEU A 140 -3.59 -22.04 16.59
C LEU A 140 -2.50 -22.73 17.40
N SER A 141 -1.67 -23.55 16.74
CA SER A 141 -0.56 -24.28 17.39
C SER A 141 -0.99 -25.07 18.63
N GLY A 142 -2.17 -25.68 18.58
CA GLY A 142 -2.75 -26.47 19.67
C GLY A 142 -3.45 -25.66 20.77
N LEU A 143 -3.46 -24.33 20.69
CA LEU A 143 -4.20 -23.46 21.61
C LEU A 143 -5.51 -23.00 20.98
N ARG A 144 -6.57 -22.94 21.79
CA ARG A 144 -7.86 -22.41 21.37
C ARG A 144 -7.88 -20.90 21.59
N ILE A 145 -8.06 -20.15 20.51
CA ILE A 145 -8.05 -18.69 20.49
C ILE A 145 -9.48 -18.19 20.26
N PRO A 146 -10.02 -17.34 21.16
CA PRO A 146 -11.37 -16.82 21.02
C PRO A 146 -11.47 -15.77 19.90
N PRO A 147 -12.66 -15.55 19.30
CA PRO A 147 -12.83 -14.64 18.17
C PRO A 147 -12.35 -13.20 18.42
N HIS A 148 -12.50 -12.67 19.64
CA HIS A 148 -12.08 -11.30 19.97
C HIS A 148 -10.55 -11.13 19.91
N ASP A 149 -9.78 -12.17 20.27
CA ASP A 149 -8.32 -12.15 20.15
C ASP A 149 -7.90 -12.25 18.69
N LEU A 150 -8.62 -13.06 17.89
CA LEU A 150 -8.35 -13.22 16.46
C LEU A 150 -8.48 -11.91 15.67
N VAL A 151 -9.38 -11.02 16.09
CA VAL A 151 -9.56 -9.71 15.46
C VAL A 151 -8.69 -8.61 16.03
N SER A 152 -7.85 -8.91 17.03
CA SER A 152 -6.93 -7.92 17.57
C SER A 152 -5.93 -7.46 16.49
N PRO A 153 -5.80 -6.14 16.25
CA PRO A 153 -4.90 -5.60 15.24
C PRO A 153 -3.42 -5.96 15.45
N THR A 154 -3.00 -6.27 16.67
CA THR A 154 -1.62 -6.62 17.05
C THR A 154 -1.42 -8.12 17.26
N PHE A 155 -2.46 -8.92 17.05
CA PHE A 155 -2.41 -10.38 17.23
C PHE A 155 -2.55 -11.10 15.89
N PHE A 156 -3.75 -11.59 15.56
CA PHE A 156 -3.96 -12.48 14.41
C PHE A 156 -4.63 -11.82 13.21
N LEU A 157 -5.20 -10.62 13.40
CA LEU A 157 -5.88 -9.90 12.32
C LEU A 157 -5.00 -9.70 11.07
N PRO A 158 -3.67 -9.41 11.17
CA PRO A 158 -2.80 -9.34 10.00
C PRO A 158 -2.85 -10.61 9.14
N ALA A 159 -2.71 -11.78 9.76
CA ALA A 159 -2.71 -13.06 9.06
C ALA A 159 -4.07 -13.38 8.42
N ILE A 160 -5.17 -13.04 9.10
CA ILE A 160 -6.53 -13.19 8.55
C ILE A 160 -6.68 -12.34 7.30
N LEU A 161 -6.32 -11.05 7.36
CA LEU A 161 -6.51 -10.12 6.24
C LEU A 161 -5.63 -10.49 5.04
N ILE A 162 -4.38 -10.91 5.26
CA ILE A 162 -3.51 -11.37 4.18
C ILE A 162 -4.01 -12.68 3.58
N SER A 163 -4.45 -13.64 4.40
CA SER A 163 -4.99 -14.92 3.91
C SER A 163 -6.32 -14.75 3.17
N ALA A 164 -7.22 -13.93 3.73
CA ALA A 164 -8.46 -13.50 3.08
C ALA A 164 -8.17 -12.82 1.75
N GLY A 165 -7.10 -12.05 1.70
CA GLY A 165 -6.69 -11.42 0.48
C GLY A 165 -6.19 -12.40 -0.59
N ASN A 166 -5.24 -13.26 -0.24
CA ASN A 166 -4.61 -14.19 -1.17
C ASN A 166 -5.57 -15.28 -1.68
N SER A 167 -6.54 -15.70 -0.85
CA SER A 167 -7.49 -16.75 -1.19
C SER A 167 -8.71 -16.27 -1.97
N TRP A 168 -8.87 -14.95 -2.13
CA TRP A 168 -10.08 -14.37 -2.72
C TRP A 168 -9.93 -14.10 -4.21
N ALA A 169 -10.34 -15.08 -5.01
CA ALA A 169 -10.61 -14.88 -6.43
C ALA A 169 -12.05 -14.35 -6.59
N MET A 170 -12.24 -13.04 -6.76
CA MET A 170 -13.57 -12.51 -7.12
C MET A 170 -13.70 -11.98 -8.55
N PRO A 171 -14.93 -12.02 -9.13
CA PRO A 171 -15.24 -11.87 -10.55
C PRO A 171 -15.23 -10.40 -11.00
N VAL A 172 -14.21 -9.64 -10.61
CA VAL A 172 -14.06 -8.22 -10.96
C VAL A 172 -13.27 -8.05 -12.28
N ALA A 173 -12.68 -9.12 -12.79
CA ALA A 173 -12.11 -9.17 -14.14
C ALA A 173 -13.15 -8.86 -15.25
N ALA A 174 -14.45 -8.99 -14.97
CA ALA A 174 -15.51 -8.75 -15.96
C ALA A 174 -15.91 -7.26 -16.13
N SER A 175 -15.47 -6.34 -15.26
CA SER A 175 -15.96 -4.94 -15.27
C SER A 175 -14.89 -3.84 -15.10
N GLY A 176 -13.60 -4.18 -15.13
CA GLY A 176 -12.51 -3.18 -15.10
C GLY A 176 -12.43 -2.37 -13.79
N GLY A 177 -13.03 -2.86 -12.71
CA GLY A 177 -13.14 -2.16 -11.43
C GLY A 177 -12.05 -2.51 -10.39
N ARG A 178 -11.86 -1.58 -9.44
CA ARG A 178 -11.03 -1.71 -8.22
C ARG A 178 -11.69 -2.66 -7.20
N GLY A 179 -11.70 -3.96 -7.47
CA GLY A 179 -12.26 -4.96 -6.54
C GLY A 179 -11.38 -5.20 -5.31
N GLY A 180 -11.98 -5.51 -4.17
CA GLY A 180 -11.27 -5.97 -2.96
C GLY A 180 -11.21 -4.98 -1.80
N PHE A 181 -10.22 -5.18 -0.94
CA PHE A 181 -9.91 -4.32 0.20
C PHE A 181 -8.40 -4.07 0.29
N LEU A 182 -8.04 -2.97 0.95
CA LEU A 182 -6.69 -2.57 1.30
C LEU A 182 -6.52 -2.76 2.80
N THR A 183 -5.39 -3.32 3.19
CA THR A 183 -4.96 -3.37 4.60
C THR A 183 -3.60 -2.73 4.71
N ARG A 184 -3.43 -1.87 5.72
CA ARG A 184 -2.13 -1.29 6.04
C ARG A 184 -1.53 -2.00 7.24
N LEU A 185 -0.30 -2.49 7.05
CA LEU A 185 0.48 -3.15 8.09
C LEU A 185 1.63 -2.24 8.50
N LYS A 186 1.90 -2.16 9.81
CA LYS A 186 3.05 -1.45 10.35
C LYS A 186 3.88 -2.44 11.16
N LYS A 187 5.21 -2.42 11.05
CA LYS A 187 6.05 -3.19 11.95
C LYS A 187 5.78 -2.76 13.40
N ASP A 188 5.63 -3.75 14.26
CA ASP A 188 5.37 -3.53 15.67
C ASP A 188 6.02 -4.68 16.46
N PRO A 189 7.13 -4.42 17.18
CA PRO A 189 7.82 -5.45 17.96
C PRO A 189 6.98 -5.98 19.13
N GLU A 190 5.92 -5.27 19.53
CA GLU A 190 4.97 -5.74 20.55
C GLU A 190 3.85 -6.59 19.96
N ALA A 191 3.68 -6.59 18.63
CA ALA A 191 2.70 -7.44 17.96
C ALA A 191 3.21 -8.87 17.84
N ILE A 192 2.33 -9.86 18.05
CA ILE A 192 2.70 -11.28 18.06
C ILE A 192 3.24 -11.76 16.72
N LEU A 193 2.74 -11.21 15.61
CA LEU A 193 3.22 -11.51 14.26
C LEU A 193 4.27 -10.52 13.75
N GLY A 194 4.80 -9.64 14.61
CA GLY A 194 5.75 -8.58 14.25
C GLY A 194 5.14 -7.40 13.48
N TYR A 195 3.84 -7.46 13.19
CA TYR A 195 3.08 -6.45 12.47
C TYR A 195 1.74 -6.19 13.12
N ARG A 196 1.33 -4.92 13.10
CA ARG A 196 -0.01 -4.49 13.46
C ARG A 196 -0.80 -4.00 12.25
N VAL A 197 -2.11 -4.20 12.26
CA VAL A 197 -3.02 -3.54 11.32
C VAL A 197 -3.26 -2.10 11.79
N THR A 198 -2.94 -1.13 10.95
CA THR A 198 -3.15 0.29 11.24
C THR A 198 -4.38 0.84 10.54
N ASP A 199 -4.75 0.29 9.39
CA ASP A 199 -5.82 0.82 8.55
C ASP A 199 -6.44 -0.29 7.69
N ILE A 200 -7.73 -0.16 7.39
CA ILE A 200 -8.47 -1.07 6.51
C ILE A 200 -9.42 -0.22 5.66
N GLU A 201 -9.27 -0.29 4.35
CA GLU A 201 -10.12 0.40 3.39
C GLU A 201 -10.79 -0.60 2.45
N ALA A 202 -12.11 -0.55 2.34
CA ALA A 202 -12.85 -1.40 1.41
C ALA A 202 -13.87 -0.55 0.66
N ALA A 203 -13.96 -0.74 -0.67
CA ALA A 203 -14.92 -0.01 -1.49
C ALA A 203 -16.38 -0.34 -1.13
N ALA A 204 -16.62 -1.53 -0.57
CA ALA A 204 -17.89 -1.93 0.03
C ALA A 204 -17.63 -2.94 1.17
N PRO A 205 -18.45 -2.97 2.25
CA PRO A 205 -18.23 -3.89 3.36
C PRO A 205 -18.19 -5.38 2.96
N LEU A 206 -18.99 -5.77 1.97
CA LEU A 206 -19.01 -7.15 1.45
C LEU A 206 -17.67 -7.57 0.83
N LEU A 207 -16.91 -6.61 0.26
CA LEU A 207 -15.61 -6.88 -0.32
C LEU A 207 -14.53 -7.14 0.73
N LEU A 208 -14.82 -6.90 2.02
CA LEU A 208 -13.96 -7.23 3.15
C LEU A 208 -14.45 -8.50 3.86
N PHE A 209 -15.74 -8.55 4.23
CA PHE A 209 -16.26 -9.61 5.08
C PHE A 209 -16.38 -10.97 4.40
N VAL A 210 -16.74 -11.01 3.11
CA VAL A 210 -16.87 -12.29 2.39
C VAL A 210 -15.50 -12.98 2.22
N PRO A 211 -14.42 -12.29 1.80
CA PRO A 211 -13.07 -12.88 1.81
C PRO A 211 -12.64 -13.42 3.17
N ILE A 212 -12.87 -12.65 4.25
CA ILE A 212 -12.52 -13.07 5.62
C ILE A 212 -13.27 -14.35 6.00
N ALA A 213 -14.58 -14.38 5.80
CA ALA A 213 -15.39 -15.55 6.09
C ALA A 213 -14.97 -16.76 5.23
N ASN A 214 -14.62 -16.54 3.96
CA ASN A 214 -14.17 -17.59 3.05
C ASN A 214 -12.84 -18.20 3.51
N ALA A 215 -11.85 -17.37 3.86
CA ALA A 215 -10.56 -17.84 4.36
C ALA A 215 -10.74 -18.68 5.63
N LEU A 216 -11.53 -18.22 6.59
CA LEU A 216 -11.76 -18.95 7.85
C LEU A 216 -12.53 -20.26 7.64
N ARG A 217 -13.50 -20.29 6.72
CA ARG A 217 -14.23 -21.52 6.38
C ARG A 217 -13.34 -22.55 5.70
N ASN A 218 -12.40 -22.11 4.87
CA ASN A 218 -11.44 -23.00 4.21
C ASN A 218 -10.36 -23.52 5.16
N SER A 219 -10.27 -22.97 6.37
CA SER A 219 -9.38 -23.44 7.44
C SER A 219 -9.98 -24.54 8.31
N PHE A 220 -11.18 -25.05 8.00
CA PHE A 220 -11.75 -26.16 8.75
C PHE A 220 -11.15 -27.51 8.36
N TYR A 221 -10.66 -28.24 9.36
CA TYR A 221 -10.13 -29.60 9.25
C TYR A 221 -10.72 -30.48 10.35
N HIS A 222 -11.34 -31.60 9.99
CA HIS A 222 -12.05 -32.52 10.91
C HIS A 222 -13.01 -31.85 11.90
N GLY A 223 -13.68 -30.77 11.47
CA GLY A 223 -14.66 -30.04 12.30
C GLY A 223 -14.07 -28.96 13.20
N GLU A 224 -12.74 -28.77 13.19
CA GLU A 224 -12.07 -27.68 13.89
C GLU A 224 -11.51 -26.66 12.91
N CYS A 225 -11.60 -25.37 13.23
CA CYS A 225 -10.94 -24.33 12.45
C CYS A 225 -9.47 -24.24 12.88
N VAL A 226 -8.53 -24.59 11.99
CA VAL A 226 -7.08 -24.62 12.26
C VAL A 226 -6.40 -23.48 11.50
N LEU A 227 -5.70 -22.61 12.24
CA LEU A 227 -5.20 -21.33 11.74
C LEU A 227 -3.72 -21.33 11.37
N ASP A 228 -2.96 -22.37 11.70
CA ASP A 228 -1.53 -22.50 11.38
C ASP A 228 -1.23 -22.24 9.88
N PRO A 229 -2.03 -22.73 8.91
CA PRO A 229 -1.82 -22.40 7.48
C PRO A 229 -1.93 -20.91 7.15
N MET A 230 -2.71 -20.13 7.91
CA MET A 230 -2.79 -18.67 7.72
C MET A 230 -1.51 -17.98 8.18
N VAL A 231 -0.85 -18.49 9.22
CA VAL A 231 0.45 -17.99 9.67
C VAL A 231 1.52 -18.26 8.61
N GLU A 232 1.52 -19.47 8.03
CA GLU A 232 2.41 -19.82 6.92
C GLU A 232 2.18 -18.91 5.71
N THR A 233 0.91 -18.67 5.37
CA THR A 233 0.53 -17.74 4.28
C THR A 233 1.01 -16.33 4.56
N PHE A 234 0.90 -15.87 5.80
CA PHE A 234 1.38 -14.55 6.23
C PHE A 234 2.91 -14.46 6.14
N ALA A 235 3.64 -15.44 6.66
CA ALA A 235 5.10 -15.48 6.59
C ALA A 235 5.61 -15.55 5.15
N TRP A 236 4.96 -16.37 4.30
CA TRP A 236 5.27 -16.42 2.87
C TRP A 236 5.01 -15.09 2.18
N PHE A 237 3.89 -14.42 2.50
CA PHE A 237 3.60 -13.09 1.99
C PHE A 237 4.69 -12.09 2.39
N LEU A 238 5.18 -12.12 3.63
CA LEU A 238 6.25 -11.25 4.08
C LEU A 238 7.53 -11.48 3.27
N GLY A 239 8.01 -12.72 3.17
CA GLY A 239 9.23 -13.04 2.41
C GLY A 239 9.10 -12.76 0.91
N ALA A 240 7.95 -13.06 0.30
CA ALA A 240 7.70 -12.79 -1.12
C ALA A 240 7.72 -11.29 -1.47
N ASN A 241 7.48 -10.41 -0.49
CA ASN A 241 7.48 -8.97 -0.66
C ASN A 241 8.72 -8.28 -0.06
N GLY A 242 9.74 -9.03 0.38
CA GLY A 242 10.96 -8.48 1.00
C GLY A 242 10.70 -7.78 2.34
N LEU A 243 9.66 -8.20 3.07
CA LEU A 243 9.23 -7.61 4.33
C LEU A 243 9.86 -8.32 5.55
N ASP A 244 10.61 -9.37 5.33
CA ASP A 244 11.41 -10.07 6.33
C ASP A 244 12.73 -9.34 6.66
N GLU A 245 13.11 -8.32 5.89
CA GLU A 245 14.30 -7.48 6.12
C GLU A 245 14.01 -6.34 7.12
N GLU A 246 14.96 -6.00 8.01
CA GLU A 246 14.77 -5.12 9.18
C GLU A 246 14.24 -3.69 8.88
N GLU A 247 14.35 -3.17 7.65
CA GLU A 247 14.17 -1.73 7.31
C GLU A 247 12.82 -1.31 6.68
N ILE A 248 11.67 -1.84 7.11
CA ILE A 248 10.36 -1.43 6.54
C ILE A 248 9.37 -1.01 7.63
N ASP A 249 9.07 0.29 7.69
CA ASP A 249 8.28 0.88 8.78
C ASP A 249 6.76 0.81 8.55
N GLU A 250 6.24 0.93 7.31
CA GLU A 250 4.78 0.96 7.05
C GLU A 250 4.44 0.48 5.62
N LEU A 251 3.46 -0.43 5.46
CA LEU A 251 3.12 -1.07 4.18
C LEU A 251 1.63 -0.97 3.85
N ASP A 252 1.33 -0.41 2.66
CA ASP A 252 0.02 -0.53 2.02
C ASP A 252 -0.09 -1.81 1.18
N VAL A 253 -0.88 -2.78 1.66
CA VAL A 253 -1.16 -4.03 0.92
C VAL A 253 -2.47 -3.87 0.16
N ARG A 254 -2.37 -3.88 -1.17
CA ARG A 254 -3.52 -3.93 -2.07
C ARG A 254 -3.82 -5.36 -2.42
N VAL A 255 -4.86 -5.91 -1.83
CA VAL A 255 -5.28 -7.25 -2.20
C VAL A 255 -6.17 -7.19 -3.43
N SER A 256 -5.54 -7.13 -4.59
CA SER A 256 -6.14 -7.48 -5.87
C SER A 256 -5.05 -7.59 -6.94
N THR A 257 -4.50 -8.77 -7.19
CA THR A 257 -3.78 -9.03 -8.43
C THR A 257 -3.89 -10.51 -8.81
N SER A 258 -4.75 -10.78 -9.78
CA SER A 258 -4.42 -11.68 -10.89
C SER A 258 -3.95 -10.81 -12.06
#